data_AF-A0A1Z8S6Z0-F1
#
_entry.id   AF-A0A1Z8S6Z0-F1
#
_cell.length_a   1.000
_cell.length_b   1.000
_cell.length_c   1.000
_cell.angle_alpha   90.00
_cell.angle_beta   90.00
_cell.angle_gamma   90.00
#
_symmetry.space_group_name_H-M   'P 1'
#
loop_
_entity.id
_entity.type
_entity.pdbx_description
1 polymer ?
#
loop_
_entity_poly.entity_id
_entity_poly.type
_entity_poly.pdbx_seq_one_letter_code
_entity_poly.pdbx_strand_id
1 'polypeptide(L)'
;MSILKRLTLGCALVGSVPMGWAQAGTWVLDGWPDQRSGYFAGRTEIYADGDRLKITEWPEHTEDDIQTLETYFLGQTVIKVFPWNGSRVGLVFEATEPLPRAERNPEGKLVLPAPFPPLPSQEGEIPCGEGCFYHVRNVAFQPIDDVLFAPGGILEDTFQPAEDVPLMSKDEFMARHRIAPPVLTPFGVVDER
;
A
#
# COMPACT_ATOMS: atom_id res chain seq x y z
N MET A 1 -74.54 -17.28 6.27
CA MET A 1 -73.69 -16.20 6.84
C MET A 1 -72.29 -16.77 6.99
N SER A 2 -71.35 -16.37 6.12
CA SER A 2 -70.26 -15.42 6.46
C SER A 2 -69.04 -16.20 6.98
N ILE A 3 -67.80 -16.10 6.49
CA ILE A 3 -67.14 -15.19 5.54
C ILE A 3 -65.90 -15.94 5.02
N LEU A 4 -65.66 -15.77 3.72
CA LEU A 4 -64.43 -16.05 3.01
C LEU A 4 -63.24 -15.33 3.67
N LYS A 5 -62.17 -16.04 4.07
CA LYS A 5 -60.85 -15.41 4.24
C LYS A 5 -59.76 -16.24 3.56
N ARG A 6 -59.46 -15.80 2.33
CA ARG A 6 -58.18 -15.98 1.65
C ARG A 6 -57.11 -15.26 2.46
N LEU A 7 -55.96 -15.90 2.67
CA LEU A 7 -54.66 -15.25 2.88
C LEU A 7 -53.59 -16.29 2.48
N THR A 8 -53.23 -16.31 1.20
CA THR A 8 -51.96 -15.76 0.65
C THR A 8 -50.72 -16.50 1.16
N LEU A 9 -50.21 -17.38 0.29
CA LEU A 9 -48.81 -17.79 0.21
C LEU A 9 -47.90 -16.57 0.42
N GLY A 10 -47.14 -16.57 1.50
CA GLY A 10 -45.94 -15.76 1.62
C GLY A 10 -44.75 -16.62 1.24
N CYS A 11 -44.32 -16.55 -0.02
CA CYS A 11 -42.93 -16.88 -0.34
C CYS A 11 -42.06 -15.94 0.48
N ALA A 12 -41.47 -16.44 1.56
CA ALA A 12 -40.32 -15.81 2.16
C ALA A 12 -39.20 -15.91 1.13
N LEU A 13 -39.09 -14.88 0.29
CA LEU A 13 -37.83 -14.53 -0.34
C LEU A 13 -36.83 -14.38 0.79
N VAL A 14 -36.06 -15.44 1.04
CA VAL A 14 -34.77 -15.33 1.71
C VAL A 14 -33.98 -14.42 0.80
N GLY A 15 -34.08 -13.11 1.07
CA GLY A 15 -33.14 -12.15 0.57
C GLY A 15 -31.80 -12.60 1.11
N SER A 16 -31.08 -13.36 0.30
CA SER A 16 -29.63 -13.43 0.38
C SER A 16 -29.16 -12.00 0.28
N VAL A 17 -29.03 -11.34 1.43
CA VAL A 17 -28.16 -10.20 1.58
C VAL A 17 -26.83 -10.69 1.01
N PRO A 18 -26.26 -10.08 -0.04
CA PRO A 18 -24.90 -10.40 -0.38
C PRO A 18 -24.13 -10.06 0.90
N MET A 19 -23.67 -11.09 1.62
CA MET A 19 -22.60 -10.94 2.61
C MET A 19 -21.61 -10.01 1.93
N GLY A 20 -21.38 -8.82 2.49
CA GLY A 20 -20.30 -7.99 1.99
C GLY A 20 -19.03 -8.74 2.34
N TRP A 21 -18.52 -9.53 1.39
CA TRP A 21 -17.19 -10.15 1.48
C TRP A 21 -16.26 -9.01 1.84
N ALA A 22 -15.59 -9.07 2.98
CA ALA A 22 -14.51 -8.13 3.26
C ALA A 22 -13.56 -8.19 2.05
N GLN A 23 -13.36 -7.05 1.40
CA GLN A 23 -12.54 -6.99 0.19
C GLN A 23 -11.18 -6.56 0.65
N ALA A 24 -10.31 -7.55 0.79
CA ALA A 24 -8.91 -7.34 0.62
C ALA A 24 -8.57 -7.51 -0.88
N GLY A 25 -7.40 -7.06 -1.28
CA GLY A 25 -6.99 -7.13 -2.68
C GLY A 25 -5.50 -7.09 -2.84
N THR A 26 -5.05 -7.59 -3.99
CA THR A 26 -3.70 -7.39 -4.49
C THR A 26 -3.72 -6.70 -5.84
N TRP A 27 -2.78 -5.78 -6.04
CA TRP A 27 -2.54 -5.08 -7.29
C TRP A 27 -1.11 -5.29 -7.70
N VAL A 28 -0.92 -5.52 -9.00
CA VAL A 28 0.40 -5.55 -9.63
C VAL A 28 0.45 -4.41 -10.63
N LEU A 29 1.45 -3.55 -10.49
CA LEU A 29 1.71 -2.43 -11.39
C LEU A 29 3.06 -2.63 -12.07
N ASP A 30 3.10 -2.36 -13.37
CA ASP A 30 4.35 -2.21 -14.12
C ASP A 30 4.68 -0.73 -14.20
N GLY A 31 5.93 -0.37 -13.96
CA GLY A 31 6.41 1.01 -14.06
C GLY A 31 7.43 1.23 -15.16
N TRP A 32 7.47 2.46 -15.66
CA TRP A 32 8.48 2.94 -16.58
C TRP A 32 8.91 4.36 -16.22
N PRO A 33 10.17 4.71 -16.47
CA PRO A 33 10.66 6.01 -16.05
C PRO A 33 10.09 7.13 -16.92
N ASP A 34 9.90 8.31 -16.33
CA ASP A 34 9.65 9.53 -17.09
C ASP A 34 10.90 9.99 -17.86
N GLN A 35 12.06 9.86 -17.23
CA GLN A 35 13.36 10.24 -17.79
C GLN A 35 14.26 9.03 -17.95
N ARG A 36 15.04 8.98 -19.03
CA ARG A 36 15.86 7.80 -19.41
C ARG A 36 16.76 7.22 -18.29
N SER A 37 17.22 8.05 -17.35
CA SER A 37 18.09 7.66 -16.22
C SER A 37 17.48 8.01 -14.86
N GLY A 38 16.17 8.23 -14.81
CA GLY A 38 15.45 8.50 -13.57
C GLY A 38 15.18 7.21 -12.78
N TYR A 39 15.03 7.34 -11.46
CA TYR A 39 14.50 6.26 -10.65
C TYR A 39 13.07 5.92 -11.08
N PHE A 40 12.74 4.63 -11.08
CA PHE A 40 11.38 4.13 -11.19
C PHE A 40 11.30 2.76 -10.52
N ALA A 41 10.10 2.38 -10.08
CA ALA A 41 9.82 1.00 -9.70
C ALA A 41 9.34 0.24 -10.94
N GLY A 42 10.09 -0.76 -11.43
CA GLY A 42 9.67 -1.52 -12.61
C GLY A 42 8.47 -2.42 -12.33
N ARG A 43 8.39 -2.94 -11.10
CA ARG A 43 7.23 -3.65 -10.58
C ARG A 43 6.85 -3.09 -9.23
N THR A 44 5.56 -2.96 -8.99
CA THR A 44 4.99 -2.64 -7.69
C THR A 44 3.91 -3.65 -7.34
N GLU A 45 4.00 -4.26 -6.17
CA GLU A 45 2.94 -5.09 -5.61
C GLU A 45 2.30 -4.40 -4.41
N ILE A 46 0.98 -4.36 -4.40
CA ILE A 46 0.21 -3.70 -3.35
C ILE A 46 -0.76 -4.70 -2.75
N TYR A 47 -0.69 -4.91 -1.44
CA TYR A 47 -1.69 -5.64 -0.66
C TYR A 47 -2.48 -4.65 0.17
N ALA A 48 -3.80 -4.78 0.19
CA ALA A 48 -4.66 -3.93 1.01
C ALA A 48 -5.78 -4.74 1.67
N ASP A 49 -6.12 -4.39 2.91
CA ASP A 49 -7.22 -5.01 3.66
C ASP A 49 -8.05 -4.00 4.47
N GLY A 50 -8.63 -3.01 3.78
CA GLY A 50 -9.44 -1.98 4.42
C GLY A 50 -8.57 -0.97 5.19
N ASP A 51 -7.95 -1.38 6.31
CA ASP A 51 -7.22 -0.47 7.19
C ASP A 51 -5.70 -0.52 7.03
N ARG A 52 -5.15 -1.56 6.37
CA ARG A 52 -3.72 -1.69 6.13
C ARG A 52 -3.40 -1.73 4.64
N LEU A 53 -2.22 -1.23 4.32
CA LEU A 53 -1.63 -1.28 2.98
C LEU A 53 -0.18 -1.72 3.09
N LYS A 54 0.25 -2.69 2.28
CA LYS A 54 1.67 -2.97 2.02
C LYS A 54 1.95 -2.69 0.56
N ILE A 55 2.99 -1.93 0.29
CA ILE A 55 3.51 -1.65 -1.04
C ILE A 55 4.92 -2.21 -1.09
N THR A 56 5.22 -3.03 -2.10
CA THR A 56 6.57 -3.53 -2.39
C THR A 56 6.97 -3.04 -3.77
N GLU A 57 8.07 -2.30 -3.85
CA GLU A 57 8.57 -1.69 -5.07
C GLU A 57 9.94 -2.27 -5.40
N TRP A 58 10.07 -2.84 -6.60
CA TRP A 58 11.34 -3.32 -7.11
C TRP A 58 11.98 -2.23 -7.97
N PRO A 59 13.17 -1.72 -7.60
CA PRO A 59 13.81 -0.64 -8.33
C PRO A 59 14.24 -1.10 -9.73
N GLU A 60 14.09 -0.20 -10.70
CA GLU A 60 14.49 -0.39 -12.09
C GLU A 60 13.90 -1.67 -12.70
N HIS A 61 14.71 -2.56 -13.27
CA HIS A 61 14.29 -3.79 -13.92
C HIS A 61 14.65 -5.05 -13.13
N THR A 62 15.04 -4.92 -11.86
CA THR A 62 15.51 -6.05 -11.06
C THR A 62 14.44 -6.53 -10.10
N GLU A 63 13.96 -7.76 -10.27
CA GLU A 63 13.12 -8.45 -9.26
C GLU A 63 13.99 -9.07 -8.14
N ASP A 64 14.90 -8.26 -7.55
CA ASP A 64 15.72 -8.66 -6.41
C ASP A 64 15.09 -8.16 -5.10
N ASP A 65 14.59 -9.09 -4.29
CA ASP A 65 13.92 -8.81 -3.02
C ASP A 65 14.80 -8.05 -2.03
N ILE A 66 16.13 -8.18 -2.12
CA ILE A 66 17.07 -7.46 -1.25
C ILE A 66 17.08 -5.96 -1.58
N GLN A 67 16.79 -5.60 -2.83
CA GLN A 67 16.77 -4.22 -3.32
C GLN A 67 15.41 -3.54 -3.18
N THR A 68 14.38 -4.26 -2.75
CA THR A 68 13.02 -3.71 -2.66
C THR A 68 12.93 -2.56 -1.68
N LEU A 69 12.07 -1.60 -2.01
CA LEU A 69 11.51 -0.64 -1.06
C LEU A 69 10.14 -1.17 -0.64
N GLU A 70 9.94 -1.32 0.66
CA GLU A 70 8.64 -1.71 1.20
C GLU A 70 8.06 -0.57 2.03
N THR A 71 6.79 -0.26 1.82
CA THR A 71 6.05 0.70 2.63
C THR A 71 4.83 0.03 3.23
N TYR A 72 4.71 0.08 4.54
CA TYR A 72 3.59 -0.41 5.32
C TYR A 72 2.81 0.78 5.85
N PHE A 73 1.54 0.91 5.50
CA PHE A 73 0.60 1.86 6.11
C PHE A 73 -0.30 1.09 7.06
N LEU A 74 -0.18 1.38 8.36
CA LEU A 74 -0.84 0.67 9.46
C LEU A 74 -1.67 1.67 10.26
N GLY A 75 -2.72 2.22 9.64
CA GLY A 75 -3.54 3.28 10.25
C GLY A 75 -2.79 4.61 10.34
N GLN A 76 -2.21 4.91 11.50
CA GLN A 76 -1.44 6.15 11.75
C GLN A 76 0.08 5.96 11.68
N THR A 77 0.54 4.72 11.58
CA THR A 77 1.96 4.39 11.51
C THR A 77 2.35 4.04 10.06
N VAL A 78 3.44 4.63 9.57
CA VAL A 78 4.14 4.18 8.35
C VAL A 78 5.43 3.49 8.74
N ILE A 79 5.70 2.33 8.16
CA ILE A 79 7.04 1.73 8.18
C ILE A 79 7.58 1.72 6.76
N LYS A 80 8.77 2.29 6.55
CA LYS A 80 9.51 2.22 5.29
C LYS A 80 10.74 1.36 5.44
N VAL A 81 10.78 0.21 4.77
CA VAL A 81 11.94 -0.69 4.75
C VAL A 81 12.71 -0.50 3.44
N PHE A 82 14.02 -0.35 3.53
CA PHE A 82 14.88 -0.14 2.36
C PHE A 82 16.30 -0.69 2.60
N PRO A 83 17.05 -0.98 1.51
CA PRO A 83 18.45 -1.35 1.62
C PRO A 83 19.31 -0.17 2.10
N TRP A 84 20.18 -0.42 3.06
CA TRP A 84 21.13 0.53 3.63
C TRP A 84 22.44 -0.16 4.00
N ASN A 85 23.55 0.26 3.39
CA ASN A 85 24.90 -0.26 3.66
C ASN A 85 25.02 -1.80 3.68
N GLY A 86 24.36 -2.49 2.73
CA GLY A 86 24.40 -3.94 2.62
C GLY A 86 23.53 -4.70 3.63
N SER A 87 22.65 -4.00 4.33
CA SER A 87 21.60 -4.57 5.19
C SER A 87 20.25 -3.93 4.85
N ARG A 88 19.16 -4.40 5.45
CA ARG A 88 17.85 -3.73 5.37
C ARG A 88 17.59 -2.99 6.68
N VAL A 89 16.93 -1.84 6.61
CA VAL A 89 16.53 -1.05 7.79
C VAL A 89 15.10 -0.55 7.58
N GLY A 90 14.30 -0.54 8.66
CA GLY A 90 12.97 0.04 8.68
C GLY A 90 12.93 1.37 9.43
N LEU A 91 12.37 2.41 8.80
CA LEU A 91 12.06 3.68 9.46
C LEU A 91 10.58 3.75 9.81
N VAL A 92 10.29 4.06 11.07
CA VAL A 92 8.95 4.22 11.60
C VAL A 92 8.58 5.70 11.65
N PHE A 93 7.43 6.04 11.09
CA PHE A 93 6.85 7.38 11.09
C PHE A 93 5.45 7.32 11.69
N GLU A 94 5.14 8.27 12.58
CA GLU A 94 3.81 8.42 13.15
C GLU A 94 3.16 9.67 12.55
N ALA A 95 1.95 9.51 12.01
CA ALA A 95 1.14 10.59 11.49
C ALA A 95 0.08 11.02 12.52
N THR A 96 -0.23 12.31 12.56
CA THR A 96 -1.30 12.85 13.41
C THR A 96 -2.69 12.45 12.92
N GLU A 97 -2.82 12.13 11.63
CA GLU A 97 -4.04 11.68 10.98
C GLU A 97 -3.81 10.31 10.33
N PRO A 98 -4.86 9.51 10.12
CA PRO A 98 -4.75 8.25 9.38
C PRO A 98 -4.19 8.48 7.98
N LEU A 99 -3.31 7.58 7.56
CA LEU A 99 -2.67 7.63 6.25
C LEU A 99 -3.61 7.09 5.16
N PRO A 100 -3.33 7.36 3.88
CA PRO A 100 -4.16 6.89 2.79
C PRO A 100 -4.31 5.37 2.83
N ARG A 101 -5.56 4.90 2.79
CA ARG A 101 -5.92 3.47 2.78
C ARG A 101 -6.72 3.12 1.54
N ALA A 102 -6.82 1.83 1.24
CA ALA A 102 -7.73 1.37 0.19
C ALA A 102 -9.18 1.43 0.71
N GLU A 103 -10.07 2.04 -0.05
CA GLU A 103 -11.46 2.25 0.36
C GLU A 103 -12.43 1.66 -0.67
N ARG A 104 -13.70 1.51 -0.28
CA ARG A 104 -14.74 1.14 -1.24
C ARG A 104 -15.32 2.37 -1.90
N ASN A 105 -15.38 2.32 -3.22
CA ASN A 105 -16.14 3.32 -3.97
C ASN A 105 -17.67 3.07 -3.85
N PRO A 106 -18.53 3.97 -4.34
CA PRO A 106 -19.99 3.81 -4.30
C PRO A 106 -20.52 2.54 -4.98
N GLU A 107 -19.77 1.98 -5.93
CA GLU A 107 -20.08 0.71 -6.59
C GLU A 107 -19.64 -0.52 -5.78
N GLY A 108 -19.10 -0.31 -4.57
CA GLY A 108 -18.65 -1.35 -3.65
C GLY A 108 -17.31 -1.99 -4.01
N LYS A 109 -16.58 -1.42 -4.99
CA LYS A 109 -15.25 -1.89 -5.40
C LYS A 109 -14.16 -1.28 -4.53
N LEU A 110 -13.23 -2.12 -4.10
CA LEU A 110 -12.00 -1.68 -3.45
C LEU A 110 -11.13 -0.87 -4.43
N VAL A 111 -10.79 0.35 -4.06
CA VAL A 111 -9.96 1.29 -4.82
C VAL A 111 -8.75 1.70 -3.99
N LEU A 112 -7.58 1.74 -4.63
CA LEU A 112 -6.35 2.22 -4.00
C LEU A 112 -6.43 3.74 -3.79
N PRO A 113 -5.73 4.26 -2.76
CA PRO A 113 -5.52 5.69 -2.65
C PRO A 113 -4.67 6.18 -3.83
N ALA A 114 -4.86 7.45 -4.20
CA ALA A 114 -3.96 8.11 -5.12
C ALA A 114 -2.51 8.04 -4.59
N PRO A 115 -1.50 7.92 -5.49
CA PRO A 115 -1.60 8.06 -6.93
C PRO A 115 -1.77 6.74 -7.71
N PHE A 116 -2.02 5.62 -7.02
CA PHE A 116 -2.03 4.31 -7.69
C PHE A 116 -3.29 4.09 -8.53
N PRO A 117 -3.16 3.66 -9.80
CA PRO A 117 -4.31 3.37 -10.65
C PRO A 117 -5.08 2.13 -10.15
N PRO A 118 -6.38 2.26 -9.81
CA PRO A 118 -7.10 1.20 -9.11
C PRO A 118 -7.54 0.03 -10.00
N LEU A 119 -7.72 0.24 -11.32
CA LEU A 119 -8.24 -0.79 -12.23
C LEU A 119 -7.20 -1.25 -13.27
N PRO A 120 -7.26 -2.51 -13.73
CA PRO A 120 -6.39 -2.99 -14.78
C PRO A 120 -6.42 -2.12 -16.04
N SER A 121 -5.25 -1.96 -16.65
CA SER A 121 -4.95 -1.10 -17.80
C SER A 121 -5.04 0.40 -17.55
N GLN A 122 -5.39 0.85 -16.33
CA GLN A 122 -5.28 2.27 -15.98
C GLN A 122 -3.83 2.63 -15.69
N GLU A 123 -3.48 3.85 -16.09
CA GLU A 123 -2.15 4.43 -15.90
C GLU A 123 -2.21 5.56 -14.87
N GLY A 124 -1.07 5.84 -14.24
CA GLY A 124 -0.91 6.91 -13.26
C GLY A 124 0.54 7.36 -13.15
N GLU A 125 0.74 8.49 -12.47
CA GLU A 125 2.06 9.08 -12.21
C GLU A 125 2.37 8.99 -10.72
N ILE A 126 3.49 8.37 -10.36
CA ILE A 126 3.92 8.21 -8.98
C ILE A 126 5.11 9.14 -8.71
N PRO A 127 5.05 9.99 -7.66
CA PRO A 127 6.17 10.83 -7.28
C PRO A 127 7.29 9.99 -6.65
N CYS A 128 8.53 10.16 -7.13
CA CYS A 128 9.75 9.51 -6.60
C CYS A 128 10.62 10.44 -5.74
N GLY A 129 10.21 11.70 -5.57
CA GLY A 129 10.96 12.71 -4.84
C GLY A 129 10.70 14.10 -5.41
N GLU A 130 11.47 15.09 -4.97
CA GLU A 130 11.34 16.46 -5.46
C GLU A 130 11.65 16.53 -6.95
N GLY A 131 10.67 16.99 -7.75
CA GLY A 131 10.80 17.12 -9.20
C GLY A 131 10.90 15.80 -9.97
N CYS A 132 10.59 14.66 -9.34
CA CYS A 132 10.70 13.32 -9.93
C CYS A 132 9.34 12.62 -9.95
N PHE A 133 8.98 12.06 -11.09
CA PHE A 133 7.88 11.12 -11.21
C PHE A 133 8.25 9.96 -12.15
N TYR A 134 7.59 8.83 -11.98
CA TYR A 134 7.60 7.73 -12.93
C TYR A 134 6.16 7.31 -13.21
N HIS A 135 5.98 6.64 -14.34
CA HIS A 135 4.67 6.22 -14.79
C HIS A 135 4.43 4.79 -14.38
N VAL A 136 3.19 4.46 -14.06
CA VAL A 136 2.78 3.10 -13.75
C VAL A 136 1.52 2.73 -14.50
N ARG A 137 1.35 1.44 -14.75
CA ARG A 137 0.11 0.86 -15.24
C ARG A 137 -0.27 -0.32 -14.37
N ASN A 138 -1.53 -0.35 -13.95
CA ASN A 138 -2.07 -1.53 -13.30
C ASN A 138 -2.22 -2.66 -14.33
N VAL A 139 -1.49 -3.75 -14.10
CA VAL A 139 -1.52 -4.93 -14.99
C VAL A 139 -2.40 -6.04 -14.45
N ALA A 140 -2.61 -6.08 -13.13
CA ALA A 140 -3.50 -7.04 -12.50
C ALA A 140 -4.11 -6.48 -11.20
N PHE A 141 -5.38 -6.85 -10.99
CA PHE A 141 -6.06 -6.73 -9.71
C PHE A 141 -6.73 -8.06 -9.40
N GLN A 142 -6.50 -8.58 -8.19
CA GLN A 142 -7.17 -9.78 -7.70
C GLN A 142 -7.80 -9.51 -6.34
N PRO A 143 -9.12 -9.75 -6.17
CA PRO A 143 -9.74 -9.73 -4.86
C PRO A 143 -9.22 -10.89 -4.01
N ILE A 144 -8.99 -10.63 -2.73
CA ILE A 144 -8.49 -11.58 -1.73
C ILE A 144 -9.53 -11.67 -0.61
N ASP A 145 -9.74 -12.88 -0.11
CA ASP A 145 -10.53 -13.11 1.11
C ASP A 145 -9.74 -12.61 2.33
N ASP A 146 -10.34 -11.75 3.14
CA ASP A 146 -9.68 -11.15 4.30
C ASP A 146 -9.24 -12.19 5.34
N VAL A 147 -9.89 -13.35 5.38
CA VAL A 147 -9.53 -14.45 6.28
C VAL A 147 -8.10 -14.94 6.07
N LEU A 148 -7.52 -14.71 4.89
CA LEU A 148 -6.14 -15.09 4.59
C LEU A 148 -5.13 -14.25 5.40
N PHE A 149 -5.50 -13.04 5.81
CA PHE A 149 -4.67 -12.16 6.65
C PHE A 149 -4.93 -12.32 8.15
N ALA A 150 -5.92 -13.13 8.53
CA ALA A 150 -6.20 -13.42 9.94
C ALA A 150 -5.09 -14.28 10.56
N PRO A 151 -4.92 -14.28 11.90
CA PRO A 151 -3.95 -15.16 12.56
C PRO A 151 -4.13 -16.63 12.19
N GLY A 152 -3.04 -17.30 11.80
CA GLY A 152 -2.99 -18.66 11.26
C GLY A 152 -3.35 -18.76 9.78
N GLY A 153 -3.65 -17.65 9.11
CA GLY A 153 -3.89 -17.55 7.68
C GLY A 153 -2.58 -17.53 6.89
N ILE A 154 -2.63 -17.89 5.60
CA ILE A 154 -1.42 -18.00 4.75
C ILE A 154 -0.76 -16.64 4.45
N LEU A 155 -1.45 -15.53 4.69
CA LEU A 155 -0.97 -14.16 4.47
C LEU A 155 -0.86 -13.38 5.80
N GLU A 156 -0.85 -14.05 6.96
CA GLU A 156 -0.88 -13.41 8.29
C GLU A 156 0.25 -12.39 8.52
N ASP A 157 1.42 -12.64 7.93
CA ASP A 157 2.60 -11.77 8.07
C ASP A 157 2.70 -10.68 7.00
N THR A 158 1.71 -10.55 6.12
CA THR A 158 1.79 -9.60 4.99
C THR A 158 2.02 -8.17 5.46
N PHE A 159 1.39 -7.76 6.56
CA PHE A 159 1.48 -6.38 7.06
C PHE A 159 2.52 -6.20 8.16
N GLN A 160 3.50 -7.10 8.21
CA GLN A 160 4.60 -7.06 9.17
C GLN A 160 5.94 -7.01 8.42
N PRO A 161 6.84 -6.08 8.76
CA PRO A 161 8.22 -6.16 8.30
C PRO A 161 8.86 -7.48 8.76
N ALA A 162 9.84 -7.98 8.00
CA ALA A 162 10.59 -9.17 8.40
C ALA A 162 11.26 -8.98 9.78
N GLU A 163 11.26 -10.05 10.60
CA GLU A 163 11.71 -9.99 12.00
C GLU A 163 13.18 -9.55 12.18
N ASP A 164 14.02 -9.78 11.17
CA ASP A 164 15.43 -9.42 11.17
C ASP A 164 15.70 -7.96 10.74
N VAL A 165 14.68 -7.23 10.30
CA VAL A 165 14.79 -5.83 9.92
C VAL A 165 14.72 -4.93 11.16
N PRO A 166 15.81 -4.22 11.53
CA PRO A 166 15.76 -3.29 12.64
C PRO A 166 14.84 -2.11 12.31
N LEU A 167 13.87 -1.87 13.19
CA LEU A 167 12.94 -0.74 13.11
C LEU A 167 13.40 0.38 14.04
N MET A 168 13.44 1.60 13.53
CA MET A 168 13.84 2.78 14.31
C MET A 168 13.14 4.04 13.83
N SER A 169 13.11 5.07 14.67
CA SER A 169 12.66 6.41 14.24
C SER A 169 13.67 7.05 13.28
N LYS A 170 13.23 8.06 12.53
CA LYS A 170 14.13 8.88 11.71
C LYS A 170 15.29 9.46 12.53
N ASP A 171 15.01 10.03 13.70
CA ASP A 171 16.04 10.69 14.52
C ASP A 171 17.07 9.69 15.05
N GLU A 172 16.62 8.51 15.45
CA GLU A 172 17.51 7.41 15.88
C GLU A 172 18.40 6.93 14.75
N PHE A 173 17.84 6.77 13.53
CA PHE A 173 18.62 6.42 12.35
C PHE A 173 19.70 7.46 12.05
N MET A 174 19.32 8.75 12.02
CA MET A 174 20.25 9.85 11.74
C MET A 174 21.36 9.92 12.78
N ALA A 175 21.02 9.78 14.07
CA ALA A 175 21.97 9.77 15.17
C ALA A 175 22.94 8.56 15.08
N ARG A 176 22.41 7.36 14.84
CA ARG A 176 23.19 6.12 14.70
C ARG A 176 24.19 6.19 13.55
N HIS A 177 23.78 6.77 12.43
CA HIS A 177 24.60 6.90 11.23
C HIS A 177 25.38 8.23 11.15
N ARG A 178 25.30 9.07 12.19
CA ARG A 178 25.99 10.38 12.28
C ARG A 178 25.71 11.27 11.07
N ILE A 179 24.50 11.20 10.53
CA ILE A 179 24.06 12.04 9.42
C ILE A 179 23.66 13.38 10.02
N ALA A 180 24.37 14.45 9.67
CA ALA A 180 24.00 15.79 10.11
C ALA A 180 22.66 16.19 9.47
N PRO A 181 21.76 16.87 10.20
CA PRO A 181 20.57 17.43 9.59
C PRO A 181 20.99 18.47 8.53
N PRO A 182 20.27 18.58 7.40
CA PRO A 182 20.59 19.56 6.37
C PRO A 182 20.52 20.99 6.94
N VAL A 183 21.52 21.82 6.63
CA VAL A 183 21.54 23.23 7.05
C VAL A 183 20.71 24.04 6.06
N LEU A 184 19.56 24.54 6.53
CA LEU A 184 18.71 25.43 5.74
C LEU A 184 19.28 26.85 5.77
N THR A 185 19.67 27.37 4.61
CA THR A 185 20.03 28.78 4.41
C THR A 185 18.88 29.54 3.75
N PRO A 186 18.88 30.89 3.76
CA PRO A 186 17.89 31.70 3.03
C PRO A 186 17.83 31.43 1.52
N PHE A 187 18.78 30.67 0.97
CA PHE A 187 18.89 30.32 -0.44
C PHE A 187 18.67 28.82 -0.72
N GLY A 188 18.27 28.03 0.29
CA GLY A 188 18.07 26.58 0.18
C GLY A 188 18.99 25.75 1.09
N VAL A 189 18.95 24.42 0.94
CA VAL A 189 19.80 23.48 1.68
C VAL A 189 21.26 23.62 1.24
N VAL A 190 22.16 23.80 2.19
CA VAL A 190 23.61 23.70 1.96
C VAL A 190 24.10 22.40 2.58
N ASP A 191 24.56 21.46 1.75
CA ASP A 191 25.38 20.34 2.21
C ASP A 191 26.82 20.85 2.35
N GLU A 192 27.27 21.02 3.59
CA GLU A 192 28.70 21.17 3.88
C GLU A 192 29.35 19.78 3.76
N ARG A 193 30.20 19.62 2.74
CA ARG A 193 31.00 18.41 2.52
C ARG A 193 32.02 18.16 3.62
#